data_AF-A0A1H0TKE3-F1
#
_entry.id   AF-A0A1H0TKE3-F1
#
_cell.length_a   1.000
_cell.length_b   1.000
_cell.length_c   1.000
_cell.angle_alpha   90.00
_cell.angle_beta   90.00
_cell.angle_gamma   90.00
#
_symmetry.space_group_name_H-M   'P 1'
#
loop_
_entity.id
_entity.type
_entity.pdbx_description
1 polymer ?
#
loop_
_entity_poly.entity_id
_entity_poly.type
_entity_poly.pdbx_seq_one_letter_code
_entity_poly.pdbx_strand_id
1 'polypeptide(L)'
;MNPAYIPAFSALAGAMIGGLTSLSTSWFTQHTQFRNAIRHEEREKLETLYRDFIDETAVQFADALVHQIEGEDVSKVVRLYALVGHMRVVSTRAVIDAAVRIESLILDTYLEPNRTVIELRDYARHGTMKNLLTEFSEACRDDLAARIR
;
A
#
# COMPACT_ATOMS: atom_id res chain seq x y z
N MET A 1 -26.38 -19.22 -63.81
CA MET A 1 -25.83 -19.25 -62.44
C MET A 1 -26.63 -18.28 -61.59
N ASN A 2 -27.13 -18.70 -60.43
CA ASN A 2 -28.06 -17.89 -59.62
C ASN A 2 -27.33 -16.68 -59.00
N PRO A 3 -27.83 -15.44 -59.17
CA PRO A 3 -27.17 -14.21 -58.70
C PRO A 3 -27.09 -14.07 -57.17
N ALA A 4 -27.73 -14.98 -56.42
CA ALA A 4 -27.77 -14.99 -54.96
C ALA A 4 -26.56 -15.66 -54.28
N TYR A 5 -25.71 -16.40 -55.02
CA TYR A 5 -24.56 -17.10 -54.43
C TYR A 5 -23.39 -16.16 -54.08
N ILE A 6 -23.14 -15.15 -54.92
CA ILE A 6 -22.05 -14.18 -54.70
C ILE A 6 -22.30 -13.33 -53.44
N PRO A 7 -23.51 -12.80 -53.19
CA PRO A 7 -23.84 -12.08 -51.97
C PRO A 7 -23.76 -12.96 -50.70
N ALA A 8 -24.30 -14.18 -50.75
CA ALA A 8 -24.32 -15.07 -49.58
C ALA A 8 -22.90 -15.43 -49.11
N PHE A 9 -21.99 -15.68 -50.04
CA PHE A 9 -20.59 -15.99 -49.73
C PHE A 9 -19.85 -14.76 -49.16
N SER A 10 -20.12 -13.57 -49.69
CA SER A 10 -19.56 -12.32 -49.12
C SER A 10 -20.06 -12.02 -47.71
N ALA A 11 -21.33 -12.30 -47.41
CA ALA A 11 -21.89 -12.14 -46.07
C ALA A 11 -21.27 -13.14 -45.06
N LEU A 12 -21.06 -14.39 -45.48
CA LEU A 12 -20.41 -15.41 -44.66
C LEU A 12 -18.93 -15.08 -44.41
N ALA A 13 -18.22 -14.61 -45.44
CA ALA A 13 -16.83 -14.16 -45.31
C ALA A 13 -16.70 -12.94 -44.39
N GLY A 14 -17.62 -11.97 -44.50
CA GLY A 14 -17.69 -10.80 -43.62
C GLY A 14 -17.97 -11.19 -42.16
N ALA A 15 -18.87 -12.14 -41.92
CA ALA A 15 -19.18 -12.64 -40.59
C ALA A 15 -18.00 -13.42 -39.96
N MET A 16 -17.25 -14.20 -40.75
CA MET A 16 -16.07 -14.90 -40.26
C MET A 16 -14.94 -13.94 -39.87
N ILE A 17 -14.65 -12.93 -40.71
CA ILE A 17 -13.61 -11.93 -40.42
C ILE A 17 -14.03 -11.05 -39.23
N GLY A 18 -15.29 -10.64 -39.17
CA GLY A 18 -15.85 -9.88 -38.05
C GLY A 18 -15.86 -10.67 -36.74
N GLY A 19 -16.17 -11.97 -36.81
CA GLY A 19 -16.14 -12.90 -35.67
C GLY A 19 -14.73 -13.15 -35.14
N LEU A 20 -13.76 -13.42 -36.03
CA LEU A 20 -12.36 -13.59 -35.65
C LEU A 20 -11.78 -12.32 -35.02
N THR A 21 -12.07 -11.15 -35.60
CA THR A 21 -11.64 -9.85 -35.07
C THR A 21 -12.23 -9.58 -33.67
N SER A 22 -13.51 -9.94 -33.46
CA SER A 22 -14.19 -9.78 -32.18
C SER A 22 -13.62 -10.69 -31.09
N LEU A 23 -13.29 -11.95 -31.44
CA LEU A 23 -12.66 -12.90 -30.53
C LEU A 23 -11.23 -12.46 -30.14
N SER A 24 -10.43 -12.00 -31.10
CA SER A 24 -9.08 -11.49 -30.82
C SER A 24 -9.12 -10.21 -29.99
N THR A 25 -10.06 -9.30 -30.26
CA THR A 25 -10.24 -8.07 -29.47
C THR A 25 -10.72 -8.38 -28.06
N SER A 26 -11.66 -9.32 -27.92
CA SER A 26 -12.17 -9.76 -26.62
C SER A 26 -11.07 -10.41 -25.78
N TRP A 27 -10.28 -11.32 -26.36
CA TRP A 27 -9.16 -11.94 -25.66
C TRP A 27 -8.09 -10.92 -25.24
N PHE A 28 -7.73 -10.00 -26.13
CA PHE A 28 -6.78 -8.92 -25.82
C PHE A 28 -7.31 -7.98 -24.73
N THR A 29 -8.59 -7.61 -24.79
CA THR A 29 -9.25 -6.76 -23.79
C THR A 29 -9.39 -7.49 -22.45
N GLN A 30 -9.80 -8.76 -22.45
CA GLN A 30 -9.96 -9.56 -21.25
C GLN A 30 -8.61 -9.83 -20.58
N HIS A 31 -7.56 -10.09 -21.36
CA HIS A 31 -6.21 -10.30 -20.83
C HIS A 31 -5.63 -9.02 -20.19
N THR A 32 -5.84 -7.87 -20.81
CA THR A 32 -5.42 -6.58 -20.24
C THR A 32 -6.24 -6.22 -18.99
N GLN A 33 -7.55 -6.47 -18.98
CA GLN A 33 -8.40 -6.27 -17.80
C GLN A 33 -8.01 -7.16 -16.62
N PHE A 34 -7.71 -8.44 -16.85
CA PHE A 34 -7.29 -9.35 -15.78
C PHE A 34 -5.97 -8.92 -15.12
N ARG A 35 -4.99 -8.49 -15.92
CA ARG A 35 -3.71 -7.97 -15.40
C ARG A 35 -3.90 -6.67 -14.62
N ASN A 36 -4.82 -5.81 -15.05
CA ASN A 36 -5.12 -4.58 -14.32
C ASN A 36 -5.83 -4.88 -13.00
N ALA A 37 -6.75 -5.85 -12.96
CA ALA A 37 -7.44 -6.27 -11.75
C ALA A 37 -6.46 -6.77 -10.67
N ILE A 38 -5.50 -7.63 -11.03
CA ILE A 38 -4.47 -8.11 -10.09
C ILE A 38 -3.64 -6.93 -9.53
N ARG A 39 -3.22 -6.00 -10.39
CA ARG A 39 -2.46 -4.80 -9.94
C ARG A 39 -3.27 -3.92 -8.99
N HIS A 40 -4.56 -3.75 -9.25
CA HIS A 40 -5.45 -2.99 -8.36
C HIS A 40 -5.57 -3.67 -6.99
N GLU A 41 -5.76 -4.99 -6.96
CA GLU A 41 -5.86 -5.75 -5.71
C GLU A 41 -4.55 -5.70 -4.91
N GLU A 42 -3.40 -5.86 -5.55
CA GLU A 42 -2.09 -5.74 -4.89
C GLU A 42 -1.88 -4.34 -4.31
N ARG A 43 -2.27 -3.31 -5.06
CA ARG A 43 -2.19 -1.92 -4.60
C ARG A 43 -3.09 -1.67 -3.39
N GLU A 44 -4.34 -2.12 -3.40
CA GLU A 44 -5.27 -1.96 -2.29
C GLU A 44 -4.76 -2.63 -1.00
N LYS A 45 -4.16 -3.82 -1.12
CA LYS A 45 -3.54 -4.52 0.00
C LYS A 45 -2.42 -3.71 0.64
N LEU A 46 -1.58 -3.06 -0.17
CA LEU A 46 -0.49 -2.22 0.33
C LEU A 46 -0.97 -0.91 0.91
N GLU A 47 -1.95 -0.26 0.27
CA GLU A 47 -2.58 0.94 0.81
C GLU A 47 -3.19 0.67 2.19
N THR A 48 -3.81 -0.51 2.36
CA THR A 48 -4.33 -0.96 3.65
C THR A 48 -3.19 -1.19 4.64
N LEU A 49 -2.15 -1.92 4.26
CA LEU A 49 -0.98 -2.17 5.13
C LEU A 49 -0.31 -0.87 5.60
N TYR A 50 -0.13 0.09 4.70
CA TYR A 50 0.49 1.38 5.02
C TYR A 50 -0.41 2.24 5.90
N ARG A 51 -1.73 2.22 5.69
CA ARG A 51 -2.70 2.88 6.56
C ARG A 51 -2.67 2.28 7.96
N ASP A 52 -2.74 0.96 8.07
CA ASP A 52 -2.75 0.25 9.36
C ASP A 52 -1.51 0.56 10.19
N PHE A 53 -0.35 0.70 9.55
CA PHE A 53 0.89 1.11 10.20
C PHE A 53 0.87 2.55 10.68
N ILE A 54 0.35 3.49 9.89
CA ILE A 54 0.22 4.89 10.29
C ILE A 54 -0.72 5.02 11.48
N ASP A 55 -1.86 4.34 11.43
CA ASP A 55 -2.86 4.37 12.50
C ASP A 55 -2.29 3.79 13.81
N GLU A 56 -1.59 2.65 13.73
CA GLU A 56 -0.93 2.05 14.90
C GLU A 56 0.16 2.95 15.48
N THR A 57 1.00 3.50 14.61
CA THR A 57 2.09 4.41 14.98
C THR A 57 1.55 5.63 15.73
N ALA A 58 0.45 6.22 15.25
CA ALA A 58 -0.15 7.39 15.87
C ALA A 58 -0.65 7.08 17.29
N VAL A 59 -1.30 5.93 17.47
CA VAL A 59 -1.80 5.49 18.78
C VAL A 59 -0.64 5.20 19.74
N GLN A 60 0.33 4.40 19.32
CA GLN A 60 1.45 4.00 20.18
C GLN A 60 2.35 5.18 20.54
N PHE A 61 2.60 6.09 19.61
CA PHE A 61 3.42 7.25 19.90
C PHE A 61 2.73 8.19 20.88
N ALA A 62 1.42 8.40 20.75
CA ALA A 62 0.67 9.19 21.73
C ALA A 62 0.72 8.54 23.12
N ASP A 63 0.59 7.22 23.20
CA ASP A 63 0.71 6.45 24.45
C ASP A 63 2.13 6.58 25.05
N ALA A 64 3.17 6.39 24.24
CA ALA A 64 4.57 6.45 24.67
C ALA A 64 4.98 7.79 25.27
N LEU A 65 4.35 8.89 24.85
CA LEU A 65 4.69 10.21 25.38
C LEU A 65 4.13 10.46 26.79
N VAL A 66 3.08 9.75 27.19
CA VAL A 66 2.38 9.97 28.48
C VAL A 66 2.48 8.78 29.43
N HIS A 67 2.85 7.61 28.91
CA HIS A 67 3.06 6.38 29.68
C HIS A 67 4.40 5.75 29.33
N GLN A 68 5.23 5.53 30.34
CA GLN A 68 6.34 4.62 30.27
C GLN A 68 5.84 3.17 30.26
N ILE A 69 6.59 2.27 29.66
CA ILE A 69 6.32 0.84 29.81
C ILE A 69 6.72 0.43 31.22
N GLU A 70 5.74 0.32 32.12
CA GLU A 70 5.92 -0.28 33.44
C GLU A 70 5.51 -1.77 33.39
N GLY A 71 6.45 -2.68 33.64
CA GLY A 71 6.19 -4.13 33.63
C GLY A 71 5.98 -4.73 32.23
N GLU A 72 5.69 -6.04 32.17
CA GLU A 72 5.61 -6.94 31.00
C GLU A 72 4.64 -6.55 29.86
N ASP A 73 4.24 -5.29 29.70
CA ASP A 73 3.33 -4.86 28.63
C ASP A 73 4.02 -4.65 27.28
N VAL A 74 4.84 -5.63 26.89
CA VAL A 74 5.49 -5.73 25.57
C VAL A 74 4.43 -5.90 24.46
N SER A 75 3.20 -6.26 24.83
CA SER A 75 2.06 -6.45 23.92
C SER A 75 1.80 -5.22 23.05
N LYS A 76 2.09 -4.02 23.58
CA LYS A 76 1.92 -2.75 22.87
C LYS A 76 2.78 -2.72 21.60
N VAL A 77 4.06 -3.05 21.67
CA VAL A 77 4.96 -2.91 20.51
C VAL A 77 4.87 -4.06 19.49
N VAL A 78 4.27 -5.19 19.86
CA VAL A 78 4.15 -6.38 19.00
C VAL A 78 3.43 -6.09 17.68
N ARG A 79 2.39 -5.23 17.69
CA ARG A 79 1.64 -4.90 16.47
C ARG A 79 2.48 -4.11 15.46
N LEU A 80 3.32 -3.16 15.90
CA LEU A 80 4.26 -2.46 15.03
C LEU A 80 5.27 -3.43 14.41
N TYR A 81 5.87 -4.30 15.22
CA TYR A 81 6.80 -5.32 14.74
C TYR A 81 6.17 -6.23 13.67
N ALA A 82 4.92 -6.63 13.87
CA ALA A 82 4.19 -7.45 12.91
C ALA A 82 3.95 -6.70 11.59
N LEU A 83 3.50 -5.45 11.64
CA LEU A 83 3.25 -4.63 10.45
C LEU A 83 4.55 -4.38 9.65
N VAL A 84 5.67 -4.07 10.31
CA VAL A 84 6.98 -3.99 9.67
C VAL A 84 7.39 -5.34 9.08
N GLY A 85 7.12 -6.44 9.78
CA GLY A 85 7.30 -7.80 9.28
C GLY A 85 6.52 -8.08 7.99
N HIS A 86 5.26 -7.65 7.91
CA HIS A 86 4.47 -7.75 6.69
C HIS A 86 5.07 -6.91 5.56
N MET A 87 5.50 -5.67 5.83
CA MET A 87 6.18 -4.83 4.83
C MET A 87 7.46 -5.48 4.30
N ARG A 88 8.22 -6.21 5.13
CA ARG A 88 9.42 -6.94 4.67
C ARG A 88 9.11 -8.00 3.60
N VAL A 89 7.89 -8.51 3.55
CA VAL A 89 7.46 -9.51 2.56
C VAL A 89 7.04 -8.84 1.26
N VAL A 90 6.37 -7.68 1.33
CA VAL A 90 5.64 -7.13 0.17
C VAL A 90 6.09 -5.77 -0.30
N SER A 91 6.86 -5.00 0.48
CA SER A 91 7.21 -3.60 0.22
C SER A 91 8.67 -3.39 -0.17
N THR A 92 8.97 -2.24 -0.78
CA THR A 92 10.34 -1.82 -1.09
C THR A 92 11.18 -1.57 0.16
N ARG A 93 12.51 -1.64 -0.03
CA ARG A 93 13.48 -1.40 1.04
C ARG A 93 13.34 -0.02 1.69
N ALA A 94 13.04 1.01 0.90
CA ALA A 94 12.85 2.37 1.40
C ALA A 94 11.70 2.48 2.41
N VAL A 95 10.57 1.82 2.13
CA VAL A 95 9.41 1.75 3.05
C VAL A 95 9.81 1.07 4.35
N ILE A 96 10.49 -0.08 4.25
CA ILE A 96 10.93 -0.85 5.42
C ILE A 96 11.87 -0.03 6.30
N ASP A 97 12.88 0.61 5.71
CA ASP A 97 13.87 1.39 6.46
C ASP A 97 13.22 2.61 7.13
N ALA A 98 12.24 3.25 6.49
CA ALA A 98 11.48 4.35 7.10
C ALA A 98 10.60 3.87 8.27
N ALA A 99 9.93 2.73 8.12
CA ALA A 99 9.09 2.14 9.16
C ALA A 99 9.92 1.73 10.40
N VAL A 100 11.11 1.15 10.20
CA VAL A 100 12.02 0.77 11.30
C VAL A 100 12.50 1.98 12.09
N ARG A 101 12.73 3.13 11.44
CA ARG A 101 13.09 4.37 12.15
C ARG A 101 11.96 4.86 13.05
N ILE A 102 10.72 4.77 12.58
CA ILE A 102 9.52 5.12 13.38
C ILE A 102 9.39 4.19 14.57
N GLU A 103 9.49 2.88 14.35
CA GLU A 103 9.45 1.86 15.40
C GLU A 103 10.52 2.12 16.47
N SER A 104 11.76 2.40 16.06
CA SER A 104 12.86 2.73 16.97
C SER A 104 12.56 3.98 17.79
N LEU A 105 12.04 5.04 17.16
CA LEU A 105 11.65 6.26 17.87
C LEU A 105 10.58 6.00 18.93
N ILE A 106 9.56 5.18 18.64
CA ILE A 106 8.51 4.85 19.60
C ILE A 106 9.10 4.06 20.78
N LEU A 107 9.95 3.07 20.51
CA LEU A 107 10.63 2.29 21.53
C LEU A 107 11.51 3.17 22.43
N ASP A 108 12.31 4.06 21.83
CA ASP A 108 13.14 5.01 22.57
C ASP A 108 12.27 5.95 23.43
N THR A 109 11.14 6.41 22.90
CA THR A 109 10.20 7.29 23.62
C THR A 109 9.64 6.62 24.88
N TYR A 110 9.31 5.33 24.80
CA TYR A 110 8.83 4.56 25.95
C TYR A 110 9.86 4.43 27.09
N LEU A 111 11.15 4.60 26.79
CA LEU A 111 12.25 4.56 27.76
C LEU A 111 12.55 5.94 28.37
N GLU A 112 11.99 7.02 27.81
CA GLU A 112 12.14 8.38 28.33
C GLU A 112 11.12 8.68 29.45
N PRO A 113 11.39 9.64 30.35
CA PRO A 113 10.39 10.14 31.31
C PRO A 113 9.12 10.65 30.63
N ASN A 114 7.96 10.38 31.24
CA ASN A 114 6.67 10.89 30.78
C ASN A 114 6.71 12.41 30.57
N ARG A 115 6.19 12.85 29.42
CA ARG A 115 6.19 14.25 29.02
C ARG A 115 4.96 14.97 29.57
N THR A 116 5.14 16.23 29.94
CA THR A 116 4.04 17.14 30.29
C THR A 116 3.30 17.64 29.04
N VAL A 117 2.08 18.15 29.22
CA VAL A 117 1.27 18.74 28.12
C VAL A 117 1.99 19.88 27.39
N ILE A 118 2.85 20.63 28.10
CA ILE A 118 3.61 21.74 27.50
C ILE A 118 4.72 21.19 26.60
N GLU A 119 5.44 20.16 27.05
CA GLU A 119 6.49 19.49 26.27
C GLU A 119 5.90 18.78 25.04
N LEU A 120 4.73 18.15 25.19
CA LEU A 120 3.97 17.53 24.09
C LEU A 120 3.68 18.52 22.94
N ARG A 121 3.27 19.75 23.28
CA ARG A 121 2.97 20.79 22.29
C ARG A 121 4.21 21.19 21.49
N ASP A 122 5.35 21.32 22.16
CA ASP A 122 6.57 21.75 21.52
C ASP A 122 7.18 20.61 20.67
N TYR A 123 7.02 19.36 21.13
CA TYR A 123 7.34 18.15 20.37
C TYR A 123 6.44 18.00 19.14
N ALA A 124 5.13 18.27 19.21
CA ALA A 124 4.25 18.22 18.04
C ALA A 124 4.61 19.27 16.98
N ARG A 125 5.19 20.41 17.36
CA ARG A 125 5.55 21.51 16.45
C ARG A 125 6.89 21.30 15.73
N HIS A 126 7.85 20.65 16.38
CA HIS A 126 9.22 20.47 15.86
C HIS A 126 9.66 19.00 15.78
N GLY A 127 8.74 18.07 15.97
CA GLY A 127 9.06 16.70 16.38
C GLY A 127 9.56 15.80 15.27
N THR A 128 10.56 14.99 15.64
CA THR A 128 11.14 13.89 14.87
C THR A 128 10.08 12.99 14.23
N MET A 129 9.00 12.66 14.94
CA MET A 129 7.93 11.79 14.42
C MET A 129 7.28 12.35 13.14
N LYS A 130 7.06 13.67 13.05
CA LYS A 130 6.47 14.28 11.85
C LYS A 130 7.36 14.08 10.62
N ASN A 131 8.67 14.25 10.79
CA ASN A 131 9.63 14.08 9.71
C ASN A 131 9.67 12.61 9.27
N LEU A 132 9.73 11.67 10.22
CA LEU A 132 9.73 10.25 9.91
C LEU A 132 8.43 9.78 9.22
N LEU A 133 7.27 10.26 9.65
CA LEU A 133 6.00 9.98 8.98
C LEU A 133 5.96 10.55 7.55
N THR A 134 6.61 11.70 7.33
CA THR A 134 6.75 12.28 5.98
C THR A 134 7.60 11.39 5.09
N GLU A 135 8.79 11.00 5.56
CA GLU A 135 9.69 10.08 4.85
C GLU A 135 9.01 8.73 4.55
N PHE A 136 8.31 8.15 5.52
CA PHE A 136 7.56 6.91 5.33
C PHE A 136 6.45 7.08 4.29
N SER A 137 5.68 8.17 4.37
CA SER A 137 4.59 8.44 3.43
C SER A 137 5.11 8.66 1.99
N GLU A 138 6.26 9.32 1.83
CA GLU A 138 6.91 9.48 0.53
C GLU A 138 7.38 8.15 -0.03
N ALA A 139 8.07 7.33 0.76
CA ALA A 139 8.49 5.99 0.35
C ALA A 139 7.29 5.11 -0.05
N CYS A 140 6.18 5.19 0.68
CA CYS A 140 4.95 4.47 0.36
C CYS A 140 4.34 4.94 -0.97
N ARG A 141 4.34 6.25 -1.26
CA ARG A 141 3.87 6.76 -2.55
C ARG A 141 4.73 6.26 -3.70
N ASP A 142 6.04 6.25 -3.55
CA ASP A 142 6.96 5.75 -4.56
C ASP A 142 6.78 4.24 -4.79
N ASP A 143 6.60 3.47 -3.71
CA ASP A 143 6.31 2.04 -3.76
C ASP A 143 5.01 1.73 -4.51
N LEU A 144 3.94 2.49 -4.24
CA LEU A 144 2.65 2.33 -4.93
C LEU A 144 2.75 2.78 -6.39
N ALA A 145 3.46 3.87 -6.68
CA ALA A 145 3.65 4.38 -8.03
C ALA A 145 4.45 3.40 -8.91
N ALA A 146 5.42 2.70 -8.34
CA ALA A 146 6.22 1.69 -9.04
C ALA A 146 5.38 0.50 -9.52
N ARG A 147 4.26 0.21 -8.87
CA ARG A 147 3.37 -0.94 -9.18
C ARG A 147 2.34 -0.65 -10.28
N ILE A 148 2.22 0.61 -10.69
CA ILE A 148 1.34 1.04 -11.77
C ILE A 148 2.02 0.90 -13.15
N ARG A 149 3.35 0.82 -13.21
CA ARG A 149 4.12 0.62 -14.46
C ARG A 149 4.15 -0.85 -14.87
#